data_AF-A0A3M2F9H5-F1
#
_entry.id   AF-A0A3M2F9H5-F1
#
_cell.length_a   1.000
_cell.length_b   1.000
_cell.length_c   1.000
_cell.angle_alpha   90.00
_cell.angle_beta   90.00
_cell.angle_gamma   90.00
#
_symmetry.space_group_name_H-M   'P 1'
#
loop_
_entity.id
_entity.type
_entity.pdbx_description
1 polymer ?
#
loop_
_entity_poly.entity_id
_entity_poly.type
_entity_poly.pdbx_seq_one_letter_code
_entity_poly.pdbx_strand_id
1 'polypeptide(L)'
;MITDPTTLFAVLSAILGLVFWLSRLGPLQKLFEIVPPVIWAYFVPMLTTTAGLTPSENPLYDWMSAYLLPVALLLLMVAVDLPAILRLGRLALIMMLAGTLGIVIGGPISFGLLGGLFDDPETWKGFAALSGSWIGGTANMVAVQTGVGASADVLAPIIVVDVVVGYGWLGILIFLSAYQERFDRWTRADRRVVADLNAGLAALDQSRRPPTLADLALMTGLAFGGVALARLAAGALPPVGDPTIISRSTWVILIVVTVGLALSFTPLRRLEQVGASRVGYLALY
;
A
#
# COMPACT_ATOMS: atom_id res chain seq x y z
N MET A 1 -20.48 0.53 -20.21
CA MET A 1 -19.60 -0.20 -19.28
C MET A 1 -18.57 -0.99 -20.08
N ILE A 2 -17.29 -0.88 -19.74
CA ILE A 2 -16.15 -1.50 -20.41
C ILE A 2 -15.81 -2.81 -19.69
N THR A 3 -16.23 -3.94 -20.24
CA THR A 3 -16.14 -5.25 -19.57
C THR A 3 -15.06 -6.17 -20.14
N ASP A 4 -14.61 -5.92 -21.36
CA ASP A 4 -13.51 -6.69 -21.96
C ASP A 4 -12.21 -6.45 -21.16
N PRO A 5 -11.55 -7.49 -20.61
CA PRO A 5 -10.37 -7.35 -19.75
C PRO A 5 -9.22 -6.60 -20.42
N THR A 6 -9.01 -6.79 -21.72
CA THR A 6 -7.91 -6.15 -22.47
C THR A 6 -8.18 -4.66 -22.65
N THR A 7 -9.40 -4.31 -23.04
CA THR A 7 -9.83 -2.92 -23.20
C THR A 7 -9.83 -2.19 -21.85
N LEU A 8 -10.29 -2.87 -20.79
CA LEU A 8 -10.27 -2.33 -19.43
C LEU A 8 -8.83 -2.07 -18.96
N PHE A 9 -7.91 -2.99 -19.19
CA PHE A 9 -6.49 -2.80 -18.90
C PHE A 9 -5.92 -1.58 -19.61
N ALA A 10 -6.22 -1.42 -20.91
CA ALA A 10 -5.78 -0.28 -21.70
C ALA A 10 -6.32 1.05 -21.15
N VAL A 11 -7.59 1.09 -20.76
CA VAL A 11 -8.22 2.28 -20.17
C VAL A 11 -7.61 2.65 -18.83
N LEU A 12 -7.42 1.68 -17.93
CA LEU A 12 -6.81 1.93 -16.61
C LEU A 12 -5.35 2.38 -16.76
N SER A 13 -4.60 1.74 -17.65
CA SER A 13 -3.23 2.14 -17.98
C SER A 13 -3.16 3.55 -18.58
N ALA A 14 -4.12 3.91 -19.44
CA ALA A 14 -4.23 5.25 -20.02
C ALA A 14 -4.59 6.29 -18.96
N ILE A 15 -5.48 5.98 -18.02
CA ILE A 15 -5.80 6.85 -16.87
C ILE A 15 -4.54 7.10 -16.04
N LEU A 16 -3.81 6.05 -15.67
CA LEU A 16 -2.58 6.16 -14.90
C LEU A 16 -1.54 7.03 -15.63
N GLY A 17 -1.30 6.74 -16.91
CA GLY A 17 -0.39 7.52 -17.75
C GLY A 17 -0.80 8.98 -17.88
N LEU A 18 -2.10 9.25 -18.07
CA LEU A 18 -2.65 10.60 -18.16
C LEU A 18 -2.47 11.36 -16.85
N VAL A 19 -2.76 10.75 -15.70
CA VAL A 19 -2.59 11.38 -14.37
C VAL A 19 -1.14 11.84 -14.17
N PHE A 20 -0.16 10.94 -14.39
CA PHE A 20 1.26 11.28 -14.22
C PHE A 20 1.81 12.20 -15.31
N TRP A 21 1.20 12.22 -16.50
CA TRP A 21 1.54 13.18 -17.54
C TRP A 21 0.99 14.58 -17.22
N LEU A 22 -0.28 14.68 -16.85
CA LEU A 22 -0.93 15.92 -16.43
C LEU A 22 -0.22 16.55 -15.23
N SER A 23 0.32 15.74 -14.31
CA SER A 23 1.07 16.24 -13.16
C SER A 23 2.39 16.93 -13.51
N ARG A 24 2.86 16.80 -14.76
CA ARG A 24 4.05 17.47 -15.27
C ARG A 24 3.72 18.74 -16.07
N LEU A 25 2.45 19.03 -16.32
CA LEU A 25 2.03 20.21 -17.05
C LEU A 25 2.03 21.44 -16.13
N GLY A 26 2.75 22.49 -16.52
CA GLY A 26 2.91 23.73 -15.74
C GLY A 26 1.59 24.33 -15.20
N PRO A 27 0.50 24.42 -15.99
CA PRO A 27 -0.78 24.97 -15.49
C PRO A 27 -1.42 24.15 -14.36
N LEU A 28 -1.16 22.84 -14.32
CA LEU A 28 -1.76 21.92 -13.35
C LEU A 28 -0.83 21.61 -12.16
N GLN A 29 0.42 22.06 -12.20
CA GLN A 29 1.41 21.74 -11.17
C GLN A 29 0.93 22.13 -9.76
N LYS A 30 0.30 23.30 -9.61
CA LYS A 30 -0.27 23.74 -8.31
C LYS A 30 -1.36 22.80 -7.78
N LEU A 31 -2.15 22.19 -8.67
CA LEU A 31 -3.17 21.22 -8.27
C LEU A 31 -2.52 19.93 -7.75
N PHE A 32 -1.49 19.46 -8.44
CA PHE A 32 -0.77 18.23 -8.06
C PHE A 32 0.20 18.42 -6.89
N GLU A 33 0.57 19.66 -6.55
CA GLU A 33 1.26 20.01 -5.30
C GLU A 33 0.32 19.92 -4.08
N ILE A 34 -0.97 20.23 -4.26
CA ILE A 34 -1.98 20.10 -3.20
C ILE A 34 -2.44 18.64 -3.07
N VAL A 35 -2.76 17.99 -4.19
CA VAL A 35 -3.23 16.60 -4.23
C VAL A 35 -2.28 15.77 -5.10
N PRO A 36 -1.40 14.95 -4.50
CA PRO A 36 -0.38 14.20 -5.24
C PRO A 36 -0.95 13.29 -6.33
N PRO A 37 -0.20 13.00 -7.41
CA PRO A 37 -0.66 12.18 -8.53
C PRO A 37 -1.16 10.79 -8.13
N VAL A 38 -0.55 10.19 -7.10
CA VAL A 38 -0.98 8.87 -6.59
C VAL A 38 -2.43 8.88 -6.13
N ILE A 39 -2.90 9.97 -5.52
CA ILE A 39 -4.29 10.08 -5.08
C ILE A 39 -5.22 10.01 -6.29
N TRP A 40 -4.91 10.74 -7.36
CA TRP A 40 -5.67 10.70 -8.60
C TRP A 40 -5.65 9.33 -9.28
N ALA A 41 -4.53 8.60 -9.20
CA ALA A 41 -4.41 7.24 -9.73
C ALA A 41 -5.41 6.27 -9.07
N TYR A 42 -5.79 6.49 -7.80
CA TYR A 42 -6.83 5.72 -7.12
C TYR A 42 -8.25 6.27 -7.38
N PHE A 43 -8.43 7.58 -7.26
CA PHE A 43 -9.77 8.19 -7.32
C PHE A 43 -10.36 8.18 -8.73
N VAL A 44 -9.56 8.37 -9.79
CA VAL A 44 -10.11 8.42 -11.16
C VAL A 44 -10.74 7.07 -11.55
N PRO A 45 -10.08 5.89 -11.40
CA PRO A 45 -10.72 4.59 -11.63
C PRO A 45 -11.95 4.32 -10.74
N MET A 46 -11.94 4.80 -9.50
CA MET A 46 -13.10 4.69 -8.61
C MET A 46 -14.29 5.48 -9.15
N LEU A 47 -14.06 6.71 -9.64
CA LEU A 47 -15.10 7.56 -10.23
C LEU A 47 -15.62 6.96 -11.54
N THR A 48 -14.76 6.34 -12.37
CA THR A 48 -15.24 5.65 -13.59
C THR A 48 -16.14 4.47 -13.25
N THR A 49 -15.86 3.77 -12.15
CA THR A 49 -16.69 2.66 -11.67
C THR A 49 -18.02 3.17 -11.13
N THR A 50 -17.98 4.23 -10.32
CA THR A 50 -19.18 4.89 -9.77
C THR A 50 -20.09 5.45 -10.88
N ALA A 51 -19.50 5.97 -11.96
CA ALA A 51 -20.23 6.47 -13.13
C ALA A 51 -20.75 5.36 -14.07
N GLY A 52 -20.52 4.07 -13.76
CA GLY A 52 -20.94 2.94 -14.59
C GLY A 52 -20.13 2.74 -15.88
N LEU A 53 -18.96 3.39 -15.99
CA LEU A 53 -18.06 3.25 -17.13
C LEU A 53 -17.22 1.97 -17.03
N THR A 54 -16.75 1.62 -15.84
CA THR A 54 -16.00 0.39 -15.56
C THR A 54 -16.78 -0.50 -14.58
N PRO A 55 -16.65 -1.84 -14.65
CA PRO A 55 -17.34 -2.74 -13.74
C PRO A 55 -16.66 -2.76 -12.36
N SER A 56 -17.40 -3.13 -11.32
CA SER A 56 -16.88 -3.37 -9.96
C SER A 56 -16.15 -4.71 -9.85
N GLU A 57 -16.46 -5.67 -10.74
CA GLU A 57 -15.85 -7.00 -10.78
C GLU A 57 -15.41 -7.31 -12.22
N ASN A 58 -14.21 -7.86 -12.37
CA ASN A 58 -13.67 -8.25 -13.67
C ASN A 58 -12.52 -9.25 -13.51
N PRO A 59 -12.37 -10.26 -14.39
CA PRO A 59 -11.22 -11.16 -14.39
C PRO A 59 -9.86 -10.46 -14.45
N LEU A 60 -9.81 -9.24 -15.01
CA LEU A 60 -8.61 -8.41 -14.97
C LEU A 60 -8.18 -8.08 -13.53
N TYR A 61 -9.11 -7.70 -12.67
CA TYR A 61 -8.82 -7.31 -11.28
C TYR A 61 -8.32 -8.51 -10.47
N ASP A 62 -8.90 -9.69 -10.71
CA ASP A 62 -8.45 -10.95 -10.11
C ASP A 62 -7.02 -11.26 -10.55
N TRP A 63 -6.72 -11.11 -11.84
CA TRP A 63 -5.39 -11.33 -12.38
C TRP A 63 -4.37 -10.33 -11.81
N MET A 64 -4.71 -9.04 -11.76
CA MET A 64 -3.86 -8.00 -11.17
C MET A 64 -3.56 -8.31 -9.69
N SER A 65 -4.58 -8.65 -8.92
CA SER A 65 -4.43 -8.98 -7.49
C SER A 65 -3.61 -10.26 -7.29
N ALA A 66 -3.76 -11.26 -8.16
CA ALA A 66 -3.09 -12.55 -8.04
C ALA A 66 -1.66 -12.59 -8.59
N TYR A 67 -1.28 -11.62 -9.44
CA TYR A 67 0.04 -11.59 -10.09
C TYR A 67 0.73 -10.22 -9.98
N LEU A 68 0.07 -9.15 -10.43
CA LEU A 68 0.68 -7.83 -10.51
C LEU A 68 0.99 -7.24 -9.11
N LEU A 69 0.08 -7.41 -8.15
CA LEU A 69 0.29 -7.01 -6.76
C LEU A 69 1.49 -7.77 -6.12
N PRO A 70 1.57 -9.12 -6.16
CA PRO A 70 2.77 -9.83 -5.72
C PRO A 70 4.06 -9.39 -6.45
N VAL A 71 4.00 -9.10 -7.75
CA VAL A 71 5.14 -8.57 -8.51
C VAL A 71 5.60 -7.23 -7.95
N ALA A 72 4.66 -6.31 -7.71
CA ALA A 72 4.92 -5.02 -7.09
C ALA A 72 5.58 -5.19 -5.72
N LEU A 73 5.00 -6.04 -4.87
CA LEU A 73 5.51 -6.31 -3.53
C LEU A 73 6.93 -6.89 -3.57
N LEU A 74 7.23 -7.85 -4.45
CA LEU A 74 8.59 -8.42 -4.53
C LEU A 74 9.61 -7.33 -4.86
N LEU A 75 9.35 -6.52 -5.89
CA LEU A 75 10.27 -5.47 -6.33
C LEU A 75 10.46 -4.38 -5.28
N LEU A 76 9.37 -3.98 -4.62
CA LEU A 76 9.42 -3.02 -3.52
C LEU A 76 10.25 -3.57 -2.35
N MET A 77 10.04 -4.83 -1.96
CA MET A 77 10.77 -5.44 -0.85
C MET A 77 12.26 -5.67 -1.16
N VAL A 78 12.62 -6.03 -2.40
CA VAL A 78 14.04 -6.12 -2.82
C VAL A 78 14.75 -4.77 -2.71
N ALA A 79 14.04 -3.67 -2.97
CA ALA A 79 14.58 -2.32 -2.88
C ALA A 79 14.73 -1.80 -1.43
N VAL A 80 14.14 -2.47 -0.44
CA VAL A 80 14.14 -2.03 0.97
C VAL A 80 15.54 -2.14 1.58
N ASP A 81 15.99 -1.05 2.21
CA ASP A 81 17.18 -1.06 3.09
C ASP A 81 16.80 -1.56 4.50
N LEU A 82 16.64 -2.87 4.64
CA LEU A 82 16.26 -3.47 5.91
C LEU A 82 17.29 -3.18 7.03
N PRO A 83 18.62 -3.23 6.79
CA PRO A 83 19.60 -2.76 7.77
C PRO A 83 19.38 -1.32 8.25
N ALA A 84 19.07 -0.38 7.35
CA ALA A 84 18.78 1.00 7.75
C ALA A 84 17.49 1.12 8.56
N ILE A 85 16.44 0.36 8.20
CA ILE A 85 15.20 0.30 9.00
C ILE A 85 15.49 -0.25 10.39
N LEU A 86 16.29 -1.31 10.51
CA LEU A 86 16.65 -1.88 11.81
C LEU A 86 17.47 -0.92 12.67
N ARG A 87 18.23 0.02 12.09
CA ARG A 87 18.93 1.08 12.83
C ARG A 87 17.99 2.07 13.51
N LEU A 88 16.74 2.20 13.05
CA LEU A 88 15.71 2.94 13.80
C LEU A 88 15.48 2.30 15.17
N GLY A 89 15.64 0.98 15.27
CA GLY A 89 15.59 0.20 16.50
C GLY A 89 14.35 0.53 17.34
N ARG A 90 14.60 1.04 18.56
CA ARG A 90 13.54 1.42 19.50
C ARG A 90 12.56 2.46 18.94
N LEU A 91 13.02 3.38 18.08
CA LEU A 91 12.19 4.47 17.60
C LEU A 91 11.08 3.94 16.67
N ALA A 92 11.43 3.03 15.75
CA ALA A 92 10.44 2.41 14.87
C ALA A 92 9.39 1.61 15.67
N LEU A 93 9.82 0.85 16.68
CA LEU A 93 8.92 0.09 17.54
C LEU A 93 7.99 1.01 18.35
N ILE A 94 8.53 2.10 18.93
CA ILE A 94 7.71 3.09 19.65
C ILE A 94 6.69 3.73 18.71
N MET A 95 7.09 4.13 17.50
CA MET A 95 6.17 4.71 16.51
C MET A 95 5.06 3.74 16.11
N MET A 96 5.41 2.47 15.87
CA MET A 96 4.43 1.41 15.55
C MET A 96 3.46 1.18 16.71
N LEU A 97 3.96 1.06 17.94
CA LEU A 97 3.13 0.86 19.13
C LEU A 97 2.25 2.08 19.40
N ALA A 98 2.79 3.29 19.29
CA ALA A 98 2.04 4.53 19.45
C ALA A 98 0.91 4.66 18.41
N GLY A 99 1.19 4.33 17.14
CA GLY A 99 0.15 4.27 16.10
C GLY A 99 -0.92 3.22 16.39
N THR A 100 -0.49 2.02 16.82
CA THR A 100 -1.39 0.93 17.21
C THR A 100 -2.29 1.33 18.39
N LEU A 101 -1.70 1.91 19.44
CA LEU A 101 -2.42 2.45 20.60
C LEU A 101 -3.40 3.55 20.18
N GLY A 102 -2.98 4.43 19.26
CA GLY A 102 -3.84 5.45 18.68
C GLY A 102 -5.10 4.86 18.04
N ILE A 103 -4.98 3.75 17.30
CA ILE A 103 -6.12 3.05 16.70
C ILE A 103 -6.96 2.35 17.77
N VAL A 104 -6.32 1.60 18.67
CA VAL A 104 -6.99 0.82 19.74
C VAL A 104 -7.77 1.71 20.71
N ILE A 105 -7.30 2.93 20.96
CA ILE A 105 -7.97 3.91 21.84
C ILE A 105 -8.92 4.80 21.03
N GLY A 106 -8.46 5.33 19.90
CA GLY A 106 -9.21 6.29 19.08
C GLY A 106 -10.44 5.68 18.40
N GLY A 107 -10.40 4.40 18.03
CA GLY A 107 -11.55 3.69 17.47
C GLY A 107 -12.73 3.63 18.45
N PRO A 108 -12.56 3.03 19.64
CA PRO A 108 -13.62 2.99 20.65
C PRO A 108 -14.09 4.37 21.13
N ILE A 109 -13.20 5.36 21.27
CA ILE A 109 -13.59 6.73 21.65
C ILE A 109 -14.44 7.36 20.55
N SER A 110 -14.03 7.27 19.27
CA SER A 110 -14.78 7.86 18.17
C SER A 110 -16.16 7.21 18.03
N PHE A 111 -16.25 5.87 18.15
CA PHE A 111 -17.53 5.16 18.18
C PHE A 111 -18.34 5.50 19.44
N GLY A 112 -17.73 5.68 20.61
CA GLY A 112 -18.46 6.09 21.82
C GLY A 112 -19.09 7.48 21.70
N LEU A 113 -18.43 8.41 20.99
CA LEU A 113 -18.92 9.78 20.79
C LEU A 113 -19.94 9.91 19.65
N LEU A 114 -19.74 9.17 18.56
CA LEU A 114 -20.52 9.33 17.32
C LEU A 114 -21.39 8.12 17.00
N GLY A 115 -21.24 7.01 17.72
CA GLY A 115 -21.94 5.74 17.48
C GLY A 115 -23.45 5.86 17.53
N GLY A 116 -23.97 6.78 18.36
CA GLY A 116 -25.41 7.07 18.44
C GLY A 116 -26.00 7.74 17.20
N LEU A 117 -25.17 8.13 16.21
CA LEU A 117 -25.63 8.61 14.91
C LEU A 117 -25.96 7.46 13.94
N PHE A 118 -25.57 6.23 14.25
CA PHE A 118 -25.85 5.06 13.44
C PHE A 118 -27.05 4.30 14.02
N ASP A 119 -28.04 4.03 13.17
CA ASP A 119 -29.22 3.25 13.56
C ASP A 119 -28.90 1.74 13.68
N ASP A 120 -27.85 1.27 13.01
CA ASP A 120 -27.45 -0.13 13.01
C ASP A 120 -26.59 -0.47 14.25
N PRO A 121 -27.09 -1.33 15.17
CA PRO A 121 -26.35 -1.74 16.35
C PRO A 121 -25.11 -2.60 16.04
N GLU A 122 -24.95 -3.11 14.82
CA GLU A 122 -23.78 -3.89 14.39
C GLU A 122 -22.63 -3.02 13.85
N THR A 123 -22.81 -1.71 13.73
CA THR A 123 -21.83 -0.78 13.16
C THR A 123 -20.44 -0.91 13.81
N TRP A 124 -20.37 -1.14 15.12
CA TRP A 124 -19.10 -1.30 15.85
C TRP A 124 -18.25 -2.46 15.30
N LYS A 125 -18.86 -3.50 14.73
CA LYS A 125 -18.15 -4.64 14.12
C LYS A 125 -17.39 -4.20 12.87
N GLY A 126 -17.95 -3.29 12.09
CA GLY A 126 -17.28 -2.67 10.95
C GLY A 126 -16.05 -1.86 11.39
N PHE A 127 -16.18 -1.07 12.47
CA PHE A 127 -15.06 -0.34 13.07
C PHE A 127 -13.97 -1.27 13.63
N ALA A 128 -14.37 -2.40 14.23
CA ALA A 128 -13.42 -3.41 14.68
C ALA A 128 -12.63 -3.97 13.49
N ALA A 129 -13.30 -4.38 12.41
CA ALA A 129 -12.63 -4.86 11.20
C ALA A 129 -11.70 -3.79 10.59
N LEU A 130 -12.15 -2.53 10.51
CA LEU A 130 -11.35 -1.39 10.04
C LEU A 130 -10.06 -1.23 10.85
N SER A 131 -10.13 -1.35 12.17
CA SER A 131 -8.94 -1.29 13.03
C SER A 131 -7.91 -2.39 12.67
N GLY A 132 -8.39 -3.56 12.26
CA GLY A 132 -7.57 -4.66 11.76
C GLY A 132 -6.80 -4.25 10.49
N SER A 133 -7.47 -3.57 9.56
CA SER A 133 -6.86 -3.06 8.32
C SER A 133 -5.72 -2.07 8.62
N TRP A 134 -5.93 -1.13 9.55
CA TRP A 134 -4.94 -0.08 9.84
C TRP A 134 -3.76 -0.55 10.69
N ILE A 135 -3.95 -1.58 11.52
CA ILE A 135 -2.86 -2.16 12.34
C ILE A 135 -2.05 -3.18 11.54
N GLY A 136 -2.70 -4.00 10.70
CA GLY A 136 -2.09 -5.20 10.11
C GLY A 136 -2.54 -5.55 8.70
N GLY A 137 -3.25 -4.66 8.01
CA GLY A 137 -3.70 -4.84 6.62
C GLY A 137 -4.88 -5.79 6.45
N THR A 138 -5.17 -6.14 5.20
CA THR A 138 -6.37 -6.89 4.79
C THR A 138 -6.51 -8.25 5.48
N ALA A 139 -5.42 -9.00 5.67
CA ALA A 139 -5.48 -10.29 6.37
C ALA A 139 -5.90 -10.13 7.83
N ASN A 140 -5.40 -9.09 8.51
CA ASN A 140 -5.78 -8.78 9.88
C ASN A 140 -7.22 -8.24 9.96
N MET A 141 -7.66 -7.45 8.98
CA MET A 141 -9.07 -7.05 8.83
C MET A 141 -10.00 -8.26 8.73
N VAL A 142 -9.69 -9.24 7.87
CA VAL A 142 -10.49 -10.47 7.71
C VAL A 142 -10.51 -11.29 8.99
N ALA A 143 -9.38 -11.38 9.70
CA ALA A 143 -9.30 -12.07 11.00
C ALA A 143 -10.23 -11.41 12.04
N VAL A 144 -10.20 -10.08 12.14
CA VAL A 144 -11.04 -9.33 13.07
C VAL A 144 -12.51 -9.41 12.66
N GLN A 145 -12.82 -9.20 11.37
CA GLN A 145 -14.17 -9.31 10.80
C GLN A 145 -14.80 -10.65 11.17
N THR A 146 -14.06 -11.73 10.98
CA THR A 146 -14.45 -13.08 11.35
C THR A 146 -14.70 -13.19 12.84
N GLY A 147 -13.75 -12.74 13.67
CA GLY A 147 -13.83 -12.85 15.13
C GLY A 147 -15.02 -12.11 15.74
N VAL A 148 -15.45 -10.99 15.14
CA VAL A 148 -16.62 -10.23 15.59
C VAL A 148 -17.92 -10.62 14.87
N GLY A 149 -17.86 -11.52 13.89
CA GLY A 149 -19.01 -11.91 13.07
C GLY A 149 -19.63 -10.74 12.31
N ALA A 150 -18.80 -9.91 11.66
CA ALA A 150 -19.27 -8.81 10.82
C ALA A 150 -19.72 -9.32 9.44
N SER A 151 -20.94 -8.96 9.03
CA SER A 151 -21.44 -9.26 7.69
C SER A 151 -20.70 -8.44 6.62
N ALA A 152 -20.76 -8.90 5.37
CA ALA A 152 -20.22 -8.15 4.24
C ALA A 152 -20.91 -6.79 4.05
N ASP A 153 -22.21 -6.71 4.38
CA ASP A 153 -23.01 -5.49 4.26
C ASP A 153 -22.55 -4.39 5.23
N VAL A 154 -22.14 -4.77 6.45
CA VAL A 154 -21.54 -3.84 7.42
C VAL A 154 -20.17 -3.35 6.97
N LEU A 155 -19.44 -4.16 6.18
CA LEU A 155 -18.10 -3.82 5.69
C LEU A 155 -18.08 -2.98 4.42
N ALA A 156 -19.04 -3.16 3.51
CA ALA A 156 -19.06 -2.47 2.22
C ALA A 156 -18.89 -0.93 2.35
N PRO A 157 -19.65 -0.20 3.21
CA PRO A 157 -19.44 1.22 3.39
C PRO A 157 -18.11 1.54 4.10
N ILE A 158 -17.66 0.67 5.01
CA ILE A 158 -16.40 0.83 5.75
C ILE A 158 -15.19 0.80 4.81
N ILE A 159 -15.18 -0.09 3.81
CA ILE A 159 -14.09 -0.17 2.82
C ILE A 159 -14.02 1.12 1.98
N VAL A 160 -15.16 1.69 1.60
CA VAL A 160 -15.19 2.97 0.87
C VAL A 160 -14.64 4.10 1.73
N VAL A 161 -15.05 4.16 3.00
CA VAL A 161 -14.55 5.15 3.96
C VAL A 161 -13.06 4.96 4.22
N ASP A 162 -12.57 3.73 4.35
CA ASP A 162 -11.15 3.41 4.53
C ASP A 162 -10.31 4.02 3.42
N VAL A 163 -10.73 3.81 2.17
CA VAL A 163 -10.04 4.35 1.00
C VAL A 163 -10.04 5.88 1.00
N VAL A 164 -11.21 6.50 1.20
CA VAL A 164 -11.35 7.96 1.15
C VAL A 164 -10.59 8.64 2.28
N VAL A 165 -10.76 8.16 3.52
CA VAL A 165 -10.13 8.73 4.72
C VAL A 165 -8.65 8.40 4.73
N GLY A 166 -8.24 7.19 4.37
CA GLY A 166 -6.83 6.78 4.29
C GLY A 166 -6.03 7.66 3.32
N TYR A 167 -6.53 7.83 2.09
CA TYR A 167 -5.87 8.68 1.10
C TYR A 167 -6.02 10.18 1.41
N GLY A 168 -7.16 10.61 1.96
CA GLY A 168 -7.33 11.98 2.44
C GLY A 168 -6.33 12.34 3.55
N TRP A 169 -6.16 11.43 4.51
CA TRP A 169 -5.19 11.57 5.59
C TRP A 169 -3.75 11.57 5.08
N LEU A 170 -3.42 10.70 4.11
CA LEU A 170 -2.12 10.74 3.44
C LEU A 170 -1.85 12.12 2.80
N GLY A 171 -2.83 12.70 2.13
CA GLY A 171 -2.74 14.06 1.58
C GLY A 171 -2.46 15.11 2.66
N ILE A 172 -3.16 15.03 3.79
CA ILE A 172 -2.93 15.92 4.95
C ILE A 172 -1.51 15.75 5.50
N LEU A 173 -1.01 14.52 5.67
CA LEU A 173 0.34 14.26 6.16
C LEU A 173 1.41 14.81 5.21
N ILE A 174 1.22 14.66 3.90
CA ILE A 174 2.13 15.22 2.89
C ILE A 174 2.12 16.75 2.98
N PHE A 175 0.95 17.38 3.11
CA PHE A 175 0.85 18.82 3.32
C PHE A 175 1.56 19.27 4.60
N LEU A 176 1.36 18.56 5.71
CA LEU A 176 1.98 18.88 6.99
C LEU A 176 3.50 18.66 7.00
N SER A 177 4.02 17.78 6.13
CA SER A 177 5.47 17.54 6.00
C SER A 177 6.25 18.81 5.64
N ALA A 178 5.63 19.75 4.92
CA ALA A 178 6.22 21.05 4.60
C ALA A 178 6.50 21.91 5.86
N TYR A 179 5.83 21.63 6.98
CA TYR A 179 5.97 22.34 8.25
C TYR A 179 6.76 21.54 9.29
N GLN A 180 7.33 20.39 8.90
CA GLN A 180 8.02 19.46 9.81
C GLN A 180 9.09 20.15 10.65
N GLU A 181 9.94 21.00 10.05
CA GLU A 181 11.01 21.66 10.81
C GLU A 181 10.50 22.54 11.96
N ARG A 182 9.37 23.23 11.74
CA ARG A 182 8.77 24.11 12.74
C ARG A 182 8.17 23.28 13.87
N PHE A 183 7.47 22.21 13.51
CA PHE A 183 6.88 21.28 14.48
C PHE A 183 7.96 20.60 15.34
N ASP A 184 9.02 20.10 14.70
CA ASP A 184 10.13 19.46 15.38
C ASP A 184 10.88 20.43 16.32
N ARG A 185 11.01 21.73 15.95
CA ARG A 185 11.59 22.75 16.84
C ARG A 185 10.71 23.00 18.05
N TRP A 186 9.40 23.05 17.85
CA TRP A 186 8.41 23.26 18.91
C TRP A 186 8.41 22.10 19.91
N THR A 187 8.45 20.86 19.43
CA THR A 187 8.49 19.64 20.26
C THR A 187 9.87 19.29 20.78
N ARG A 188 10.93 19.97 20.31
CA ARG A 188 12.35 19.66 20.60
C ARG A 188 12.71 18.21 20.24
N ALA A 189 12.19 17.72 19.12
CA ALA A 189 12.40 16.34 18.66
C ALA A 189 13.87 16.06 18.32
N ASP A 190 14.37 14.87 18.70
CA ASP A 190 15.68 14.37 18.26
C ASP A 190 15.58 13.90 16.80
N ARG A 191 16.28 14.60 15.90
CA ARG A 191 16.24 14.34 14.46
C ARG A 191 17.42 13.51 13.94
N ARG A 192 18.37 13.11 14.80
CA ARG A 192 19.63 12.49 14.36
C ARG A 192 19.39 11.27 13.48
N VAL A 193 18.56 10.35 13.96
CA VAL A 193 18.24 9.10 13.27
C VAL A 193 17.55 9.36 11.92
N VAL A 194 16.63 10.32 11.87
CA VAL A 194 15.93 10.70 10.62
C VAL A 194 16.88 11.39 9.64
N ALA A 195 17.77 12.23 10.12
CA ALA A 195 18.79 12.90 9.31
C ALA A 195 19.77 11.89 8.69
N ASP A 196 20.22 10.89 9.46
CA ASP A 196 21.10 9.83 8.96
C ASP A 196 20.40 8.98 7.87
N LEU A 197 19.11 8.68 8.05
CA LEU A 197 18.33 7.98 7.02
C LEU A 197 18.18 8.83 5.75
N ASN A 198 17.85 10.12 5.88
CA ASN A 198 17.73 11.03 4.75
C ASN A 198 19.06 11.17 3.99
N ALA A 199 20.18 11.23 4.71
CA ALA A 199 21.51 11.24 4.09
C ALA A 199 21.79 9.93 3.33
N GLY A 200 21.38 8.78 3.87
CA GLY A 200 21.48 7.48 3.18
C GLY A 200 20.65 7.43 1.90
N LEU A 201 19.43 7.94 1.92
CA LEU A 201 18.57 8.05 0.73
C LEU A 201 19.20 8.99 -0.33
N ALA A 202 19.75 10.12 0.08
CA ALA A 202 20.44 11.04 -0.83
C ALA A 202 21.69 10.41 -1.47
N ALA A 203 22.42 9.57 -0.74
CA ALA A 203 23.55 8.82 -1.30
C ALA A 203 23.11 7.76 -2.33
N LEU A 204 21.95 7.11 -2.13
CA LEU A 204 21.38 6.20 -3.13
C LEU A 204 21.01 6.95 -4.41
N ASP A 205 20.45 8.16 -4.29
CA ASP A 205 20.12 9.01 -5.44
C ASP A 205 21.34 9.35 -6.30
N GLN A 206 22.51 9.56 -5.69
CA GLN A 206 23.76 9.79 -6.44
C GLN A 206 24.22 8.57 -7.25
N SER A 207 23.84 7.37 -6.81
CA SER A 207 24.16 6.12 -7.51
C SER A 207 23.12 5.72 -8.56
N ARG A 208 22.02 6.48 -8.70
CA ARG A 208 20.96 6.17 -9.67
C ARG A 208 21.45 6.37 -11.10
N ARG A 209 21.12 5.41 -11.96
CA ARG A 209 21.37 5.47 -13.40
C ARG A 209 20.12 5.06 -14.17
N PRO A 210 19.97 5.47 -15.44
CA PRO A 210 18.88 4.97 -16.29
C PRO A 210 18.91 3.44 -16.39
N PRO A 211 17.74 2.76 -16.33
CA PRO A 211 17.67 1.32 -16.50
C PRO A 211 18.00 0.93 -17.94
N THR A 212 18.81 -0.10 -18.11
CA THR A 212 19.02 -0.76 -19.40
C THR A 212 17.94 -1.82 -19.66
N LEU A 213 17.84 -2.31 -20.90
CA LEU A 213 16.96 -3.45 -21.20
C LEU A 213 17.29 -4.67 -20.34
N ALA A 214 18.57 -4.92 -20.07
CA ALA A 214 19.00 -6.03 -19.21
C ALA A 214 18.52 -5.85 -17.77
N ASP A 215 18.58 -4.62 -17.24
CA ASP A 215 18.07 -4.31 -15.89
C ASP A 215 16.56 -4.55 -15.81
N LEU A 216 15.80 -4.09 -16.81
CA LEU A 216 14.35 -4.29 -16.90
C LEU A 216 13.97 -5.76 -17.05
N ALA A 217 14.69 -6.50 -17.90
CA ALA A 217 14.49 -7.93 -18.08
C ALA A 217 14.79 -8.72 -16.81
N LEU A 218 15.86 -8.36 -16.08
CA LEU A 218 16.20 -8.96 -14.80
C LEU A 218 15.13 -8.66 -13.73
N MET A 219 14.67 -7.42 -13.62
CA MET A 219 13.58 -7.06 -12.69
C MET A 219 12.30 -7.82 -13.01
N THR A 220 11.93 -7.91 -14.29
CA THR A 220 10.73 -8.63 -14.74
C THR A 220 10.85 -10.12 -14.47
N GLY A 221 11.98 -10.74 -14.83
CA GLY A 221 12.25 -12.16 -14.59
C GLY A 221 12.29 -12.51 -13.11
N LEU A 222 12.94 -11.68 -12.29
CA LEU A 222 12.97 -11.84 -10.83
C LEU A 222 11.56 -11.74 -10.24
N ALA A 223 10.78 -10.74 -10.64
CA ALA A 223 9.45 -10.50 -10.10
C ALA A 223 8.46 -11.60 -10.49
N PHE A 224 8.26 -11.85 -11.78
CA PHE A 224 7.29 -12.85 -12.24
C PHE A 224 7.74 -14.27 -11.91
N GLY A 225 9.04 -14.57 -12.06
CA GLY A 225 9.60 -15.87 -11.68
C GLY A 225 9.50 -16.12 -10.18
N GLY A 226 9.85 -15.13 -9.36
CA GLY A 226 9.72 -15.18 -7.90
C GLY A 226 8.27 -15.39 -7.45
N VAL A 227 7.31 -14.68 -8.05
CA VAL A 227 5.88 -14.85 -7.77
C VAL A 227 5.38 -16.24 -8.19
N ALA A 228 5.80 -16.76 -9.34
CA ALA A 228 5.44 -18.10 -9.78
C ALA A 228 5.94 -19.16 -8.78
N LEU A 229 7.19 -19.06 -8.33
CA LEU A 229 7.75 -19.94 -7.31
C LEU A 229 7.02 -19.81 -5.97
N ALA A 230 6.70 -18.58 -5.55
CA ALA A 230 5.95 -18.33 -4.33
C ALA A 230 4.55 -18.95 -4.37
N ARG A 231 3.88 -18.92 -5.53
CA ARG A 231 2.58 -19.57 -5.73
C ARG A 231 2.66 -21.09 -5.67
N LEU A 232 3.71 -21.68 -6.24
CA LEU A 232 3.96 -23.12 -6.13
C LEU A 232 4.19 -23.53 -4.67
N ALA A 233 5.03 -22.78 -3.96
CA ALA A 233 5.29 -23.00 -2.53
C ALA A 233 4.03 -22.82 -1.67
N ALA A 234 3.26 -21.75 -1.89
CA ALA A 234 1.99 -21.51 -1.21
C ALA A 234 0.95 -22.60 -1.50
N GLY A 235 1.03 -23.25 -2.67
CA GLY A 235 0.16 -24.37 -3.04
C GLY A 235 0.34 -25.60 -2.15
N ALA A 236 1.52 -25.78 -1.55
CA ALA A 236 1.84 -26.87 -0.64
C ALA A 236 1.51 -26.56 0.83
N LEU A 237 1.19 -25.31 1.16
CA LEU A 237 0.85 -24.89 2.51
C LEU A 237 -0.66 -25.00 2.76
N PRO A 238 -1.09 -25.52 3.93
CA PRO A 238 -2.51 -25.59 4.26
C PRO A 238 -3.07 -24.20 4.56
N PRO A 239 -4.36 -23.95 4.29
CA PRO A 239 -5.05 -22.79 4.86
C PRO A 239 -5.01 -22.88 6.39
N VAL A 240 -4.86 -21.74 7.07
CA VAL A 240 -4.77 -21.67 8.55
C VAL A 240 -5.89 -20.82 9.12
N GLY A 241 -6.51 -21.28 10.20
CA GLY A 241 -7.65 -20.65 10.89
C GLY A 241 -8.99 -21.29 10.53
N ASP A 242 -9.93 -21.27 11.48
CA ASP A 242 -11.32 -21.69 11.29
C ASP A 242 -12.28 -20.58 11.75
N PRO A 243 -12.93 -19.84 10.82
CA PRO A 243 -12.78 -19.91 9.37
C PRO A 243 -11.42 -19.40 8.89
N THR A 244 -11.08 -19.66 7.62
CA THR A 244 -9.72 -19.44 7.08
C THR A 244 -9.27 -17.99 7.20
N ILE A 245 -8.20 -17.76 7.97
CA ILE A 245 -7.54 -16.46 8.17
C ILE A 245 -6.36 -16.30 7.20
N ILE A 246 -5.53 -17.35 7.10
CA ILE A 246 -4.39 -17.39 6.18
C ILE A 246 -4.81 -18.23 4.98
N SER A 247 -5.26 -17.54 3.94
CA SER A 247 -5.59 -18.14 2.64
C SER A 247 -4.33 -18.47 1.84
N ARG A 248 -4.49 -19.19 0.73
CA ARG A 248 -3.40 -19.39 -0.25
C ARG A 248 -2.85 -18.04 -0.76
N SER A 249 -3.70 -17.06 -1.02
CA SER A 249 -3.28 -15.73 -1.45
C SER A 249 -2.48 -15.01 -0.36
N THR A 250 -2.88 -15.17 0.91
CA THR A 250 -2.12 -14.66 2.06
C THR A 250 -0.74 -15.30 2.12
N TRP A 251 -0.64 -16.62 1.92
CA TRP A 251 0.65 -17.32 1.86
C TRP A 251 1.54 -16.80 0.72
N VAL A 252 0.99 -16.54 -0.46
CA VAL A 252 1.76 -15.95 -1.58
C VAL A 252 2.36 -14.61 -1.17
N ILE A 253 1.55 -13.72 -0.59
CA ILE A 253 2.01 -12.40 -0.13
C ILE A 253 3.10 -12.55 0.94
N LEU A 254 2.89 -13.41 1.94
CA LEU A 254 3.87 -13.64 3.01
C LEU A 254 5.20 -14.16 2.46
N ILE A 255 5.16 -15.14 1.54
CA ILE A 255 6.36 -15.69 0.92
C ILE A 255 7.07 -14.65 0.07
N VAL A 256 6.33 -13.92 -0.78
CA VAL A 256 6.89 -12.87 -1.64
C VAL A 256 7.55 -11.77 -0.80
N VAL A 257 6.89 -11.29 0.25
CA VAL A 257 7.46 -10.27 1.13
C VAL A 257 8.70 -10.79 1.84
N THR A 258 8.64 -12.02 2.38
CA THR A 258 9.77 -12.64 3.09
C THR A 258 10.97 -12.85 2.17
N VAL A 259 10.75 -13.40 0.98
CA VAL A 259 11.79 -13.63 -0.03
C VAL A 259 12.34 -12.30 -0.51
N GLY A 260 11.49 -11.32 -0.85
CA GLY A 260 11.93 -9.99 -1.28
C GLY A 260 12.82 -9.30 -0.25
N LEU A 261 12.45 -9.36 1.03
CA LEU A 261 13.27 -8.84 2.13
C LEU A 261 14.58 -9.64 2.31
N ALA A 262 14.54 -10.97 2.19
CA ALA A 262 15.75 -11.78 2.23
C ALA A 262 16.72 -11.42 1.09
N LEU A 263 16.18 -11.21 -0.11
CA LEU A 263 16.94 -10.77 -1.28
C LEU A 263 17.50 -9.35 -1.12
N SER A 264 16.89 -8.51 -0.28
CA SER A 264 17.38 -7.16 0.02
C SER A 264 18.73 -7.15 0.78
N PHE A 265 19.11 -8.27 1.40
CA PHE A 265 20.46 -8.48 1.95
C PHE A 265 21.50 -8.92 0.91
N THR A 266 21.10 -9.16 -0.33
CA THR A 266 21.98 -9.64 -1.41
C THR A 266 22.33 -8.52 -2.40
N PRO A 267 23.26 -8.73 -3.34
CA PRO A 267 23.54 -7.76 -4.39
C PRO A 267 22.32 -7.36 -5.24
N LEU A 268 21.23 -8.13 -5.23
CA LEU A 268 19.98 -7.80 -5.93
C LEU A 268 19.34 -6.51 -5.43
N ARG A 269 19.63 -6.07 -4.19
CA ARG A 269 19.20 -4.76 -3.71
C ARG A 269 19.70 -3.61 -4.60
N ARG A 270 20.83 -3.78 -5.30
CA ARG A 270 21.36 -2.78 -6.24
C ARG A 270 20.42 -2.52 -7.42
N LEU A 271 19.40 -3.35 -7.63
CA LEU A 271 18.33 -3.08 -8.59
C LEU A 271 17.58 -1.77 -8.25
N GLU A 272 17.62 -1.29 -7.00
CA GLU A 272 17.08 0.03 -6.67
C GLU A 272 17.83 1.18 -7.37
N GLN A 273 19.13 1.02 -7.68
CA GLN A 273 19.91 2.03 -8.43
C GLN A 273 19.39 2.23 -9.85
N VAL A 274 18.68 1.25 -10.40
CA VAL A 274 18.06 1.29 -11.74
C VAL A 274 16.53 1.41 -11.65
N GLY A 275 15.98 1.58 -10.44
CA GLY A 275 14.57 1.88 -10.22
C GLY A 275 13.66 0.68 -10.02
N ALA A 276 14.11 -0.38 -9.33
CA ALA A 276 13.24 -1.49 -8.90
C ALA A 276 11.97 -1.00 -8.20
N SER A 277 12.09 -0.04 -7.27
CA SER A 277 10.91 0.56 -6.62
C SER A 277 9.98 1.26 -7.61
N ARG A 278 10.50 1.93 -8.64
CA ARG A 278 9.67 2.62 -9.66
C ARG A 278 8.85 1.63 -10.47
N VAL A 279 9.45 0.50 -10.86
CA VAL A 279 8.74 -0.59 -11.56
C VAL A 279 7.73 -1.24 -10.61
N GLY A 280 8.10 -1.44 -9.35
CA GLY A 280 7.20 -1.94 -8.31
C GLY A 280 5.98 -1.03 -8.11
N TYR A 281 6.17 0.28 -8.00
CA TYR A 281 5.09 1.26 -7.90
C TYR A 281 4.23 1.32 -9.16
N LEU A 282 4.82 1.19 -10.36
CA LEU A 282 4.04 1.11 -11.60
C LEU A 282 3.13 -0.11 -11.65
N ALA A 283 3.57 -1.24 -11.09
CA ALA A 283 2.74 -2.44 -10.97
C ALA A 283 1.71 -2.33 -9.81
N LEU A 284 2.00 -1.54 -8.79
CA LEU A 284 1.12 -1.32 -7.65
C LEU A 284 -0.07 -0.41 -7.99
N TYR A 285 0.17 0.62 -8.79
CA TYR A 285 -0.82 1.61 -9.21
C TYR A 285 -1.65 1.12 -10.41
#